data_AF-A0A368N075-F1
#
_entry.id   AF-A0A368N075-F1
#
_cell.length_a   1.000
_cell.length_b   1.000
_cell.length_c   1.000
_cell.angle_alpha   90.00
_cell.angle_beta   90.00
_cell.angle_gamma   90.00
#
_symmetry.space_group_name_H-M   'P 1'
#
loop_
_entity.id
_entity.type
_entity.pdbx_description
1 polymer ?
#
loop_
_entity_poly.entity_id
_entity_poly.type
_entity_poly.pdbx_seq_one_letter_code
_entity_poly.pdbx_strand_id
1 'polypeptide(L)'
;MKTILRLEYLMLFFAGLWMFSETEFTWWWFPALFFVPDISMLGYLFGTKTGAVCYNVFHHFGTAIFCYIVGNYIDSDILSLAGIILFSHTAFDRVLVYGLKYPDDFKNTHLGRIGK
;
A
#
# COMPACT_ATOMS: atom_id res chain seq x y z
N MET A 1 9.59 -0.74 -20.13
CA MET A 1 9.36 -1.31 -18.78
C MET A 1 8.49 -0.42 -17.89
N LYS A 2 8.79 0.90 -17.73
CA LYS A 2 7.99 1.81 -16.86
C LYS A 2 6.46 1.74 -17.10
N THR A 3 6.00 1.83 -18.35
CA THR A 3 4.56 1.74 -18.69
C THR A 3 3.95 0.37 -18.38
N ILE A 4 4.69 -0.71 -18.65
CA ILE A 4 4.21 -2.08 -18.40
C ILE A 4 3.99 -2.28 -16.90
N LEU A 5 4.96 -1.89 -16.06
CA LEU A 5 4.83 -1.95 -14.61
C LEU A 5 3.65 -1.10 -14.11
N ARG A 6 3.47 0.12 -14.64
CA ARG A 6 2.31 0.95 -14.27
C ARG A 6 0.98 0.28 -14.60
N LEU A 7 0.88 -0.39 -15.75
CA LEU A 7 -0.33 -1.13 -16.12
C LEU A 7 -0.55 -2.35 -15.21
N GLU A 8 0.50 -3.09 -14.85
CA GLU A 8 0.40 -4.18 -13.87
C GLU A 8 -0.13 -3.68 -12.53
N TYR A 9 0.46 -2.61 -11.99
CA TYR A 9 0.00 -2.04 -10.72
C TYR A 9 -1.40 -1.43 -10.82
N LEU A 10 -1.78 -0.87 -11.98
CA LEU A 10 -3.14 -0.38 -12.20
C LEU A 10 -4.16 -1.53 -12.18
N MET A 11 -3.83 -2.67 -12.78
CA MET A 11 -4.68 -3.86 -12.70
C MET A 11 -4.77 -4.41 -11.27
N LEU A 12 -3.68 -4.39 -10.50
CA LEU A 12 -3.71 -4.75 -9.09
C LEU A 12 -4.55 -3.76 -8.26
N PHE A 13 -4.48 -2.46 -8.56
CA PHE A 13 -5.35 -1.46 -7.91
C PHE A 13 -6.84 -1.73 -8.20
N PHE A 14 -7.19 -2.04 -9.45
CA PHE A 14 -8.57 -2.43 -9.78
C PHE A 14 -9.00 -3.74 -9.13
N ALA A 15 -8.08 -4.71 -8.97
CA ALA A 15 -8.37 -5.92 -8.19
C ALA A 15 -8.69 -5.57 -6.72
N GLY A 16 -7.95 -4.63 -6.11
CA GLY A 16 -8.24 -4.15 -4.76
C GLY A 16 -9.58 -3.42 -4.63
N LEU A 17 -9.95 -2.61 -5.63
CA LEU A 17 -11.27 -1.98 -5.71
C LEU A 17 -12.40 -3.01 -5.83
N TRP A 18 -12.20 -4.03 -6.66
CA TRP A 18 -13.16 -5.13 -6.78
C TRP A 18 -13.28 -5.91 -5.46
N MET A 19 -12.17 -6.26 -4.82
CA MET A 19 -12.19 -6.91 -3.49
C MET A 19 -12.96 -6.08 -2.47
N PHE A 20 -12.79 -4.76 -2.45
CA PHE A 20 -13.56 -3.88 -1.56
C PHE A 20 -15.06 -3.89 -1.89
N SER A 21 -15.43 -3.94 -3.18
CA SER A 21 -16.84 -3.95 -3.60
C SER A 21 -17.61 -5.20 -3.18
N GLU A 22 -16.89 -6.29 -2.89
CA GLU A 22 -17.46 -7.54 -2.36
C GLU A 22 -17.61 -7.52 -0.82
N THR A 23 -17.23 -6.42 -0.16
CA THR A 23 -17.41 -6.27 1.29
C THR A 23 -18.74 -5.59 1.63
N GLU A 24 -19.24 -5.79 2.85
CA GLU A 24 -20.44 -5.13 3.37
C GLU A 24 -20.18 -3.67 3.80
N PHE A 25 -18.94 -3.17 3.68
CA PHE A 25 -18.59 -1.81 4.08
C PHE A 25 -19.13 -0.77 3.10
N THR A 26 -19.62 0.35 3.63
CA THR A 26 -20.03 1.48 2.79
C THR A 26 -18.85 2.06 2.01
N TRP A 27 -19.08 2.39 0.74
CA TRP A 27 -18.06 2.89 -0.19
C TRP A 27 -17.21 4.06 0.26
N TRP A 28 -17.70 4.93 1.15
CA TRP A 28 -16.93 6.07 1.65
C TRP A 28 -15.72 5.63 2.50
N TRP A 29 -15.76 4.44 3.11
CA TRP A 29 -14.65 3.90 3.90
C TRP A 29 -13.42 3.67 3.05
N PHE A 30 -13.57 3.31 1.77
CA PHE A 30 -12.44 3.11 0.89
C PHE A 30 -11.59 4.38 0.76
N PRO A 31 -12.07 5.51 0.21
CA PRO A 31 -11.27 6.72 0.09
C PRO A 31 -10.86 7.31 1.45
N ALA A 32 -11.66 7.13 2.51
CA ALA A 32 -11.30 7.60 3.85
C ALA A 32 -10.09 6.85 4.44
N LEU A 33 -10.06 5.52 4.29
CA LEU A 33 -8.96 4.68 4.78
C LEU A 33 -7.79 4.61 3.81
N PHE A 34 -8.02 4.90 2.53
CA PHE A 34 -7.03 4.78 1.47
C PHE A 34 -5.71 5.49 1.78
N PHE A 35 -5.76 6.68 2.37
CA PHE A 35 -4.56 7.47 2.71
C PHE A 35 -4.01 7.21 4.13
N VAL A 36 -4.66 6.34 4.92
CA VAL A 36 -4.19 6.01 6.28
C VAL A 36 -2.79 5.36 6.27
N PRO A 37 -2.42 4.47 5.33
CA PRO A 37 -1.07 3.94 5.24
C PRO A 37 0.03 5.02 5.13
N ASP A 38 -0.26 6.19 4.54
CA ASP A 38 0.71 7.28 4.38
C ASP A 38 1.10 7.94 5.71
N ILE A 39 0.31 7.77 6.78
CA ILE A 39 0.69 8.23 8.13
C ILE A 39 2.02 7.59 8.57
N SER A 40 2.35 6.40 8.06
CA SER A 40 3.64 5.74 8.29
C SER A 40 4.86 6.58 7.88
N MET A 41 4.69 7.57 6.98
CA MET A 41 5.74 8.52 6.61
C MET A 41 6.19 9.41 7.78
N LEU A 42 5.39 9.58 8.82
CA LEU A 42 5.80 10.29 10.04
C LEU A 42 7.03 9.65 10.70
N GLY A 43 7.33 8.38 10.42
CA GLY A 43 8.58 7.74 10.83
C GLY A 43 9.85 8.48 10.37
N TYR A 44 9.77 9.25 9.28
CA TYR A 44 10.89 10.07 8.79
C TYR A 44 11.23 11.25 9.73
N LEU A 45 10.33 11.63 10.64
CA LEU A 45 10.64 12.59 11.71
C LEU A 45 11.73 12.07 12.67
N PHE A 46 11.92 10.75 12.72
CA PHE A 46 12.93 10.08 13.54
C PHE A 46 14.14 9.57 12.72
N GLY A 47 14.28 10.03 11.47
CA GLY A 47 15.40 9.71 10.58
C GLY A 47 15.04 8.80 9.41
N THR A 48 15.93 8.74 8.41
CA THR A 48 15.69 8.05 7.12
C THR A 48 15.52 6.54 7.27
N LYS A 49 16.28 5.90 8.16
CA LYS A 49 16.18 4.46 8.42
C LYS A 49 14.82 4.08 9.02
N THR A 50 14.42 4.78 10.08
CA THR A 50 13.13 4.57 10.75
C THR A 50 11.97 4.85 9.80
N GLY A 51 12.04 5.97 9.07
CA GLY A 51 11.05 6.32 8.06
C GLY A 51 10.90 5.27 6.97
N ALA A 52 12.02 4.76 6.43
CA ALA A 52 11.98 3.72 5.40
C ALA A 52 11.35 2.42 5.92
N VAL A 53 11.68 1.99 7.15
CA VAL A 53 11.08 0.79 7.76
C VAL A 53 9.58 0.98 7.97
N CYS A 54 9.17 2.08 8.62
CA CYS A 54 7.77 2.38 8.87
C CYS A 54 6.97 2.43 7.55
N TYR A 55 7.45 3.20 6.57
CA TYR A 55 6.81 3.29 5.25
C TYR A 55 6.68 1.91 4.60
N ASN A 56 7.78 1.16 4.51
CA ASN A 56 7.82 -0.10 3.80
C ASN A 56 6.86 -1.13 4.40
N VAL A 57 6.71 -1.19 5.72
CA VAL A 57 5.77 -2.13 6.36
C VAL A 57 4.34 -1.93 5.85
N PHE A 58 3.88 -0.68 5.76
CA PHE A 58 2.52 -0.35 5.31
C PHE A 58 2.37 -0.27 3.77
N HIS A 59 3.48 -0.28 3.01
CA HIS A 59 3.51 -0.25 1.54
C HIS A 59 4.04 -1.55 0.91
N HIS A 60 4.02 -2.64 1.69
CA HIS A 60 4.49 -3.95 1.28
C HIS A 60 3.29 -4.88 0.98
N PHE A 61 3.25 -5.42 -0.24
CA PHE A 61 2.19 -6.36 -0.65
C PHE A 61 2.09 -7.58 0.28
N GLY A 62 3.22 -8.09 0.80
CA GLY A 62 3.18 -9.20 1.74
C GLY A 62 2.47 -8.85 3.06
N THR A 63 2.61 -7.61 3.55
CA THR A 63 1.87 -7.16 4.75
C THR A 63 0.37 -7.10 4.45
N ALA A 64 0.01 -6.52 3.31
CA ALA A 64 -1.38 -6.40 2.88
C ALA A 64 -2.06 -7.78 2.72
N ILE A 65 -1.41 -8.70 2.01
CA ILE A 65 -1.89 -10.07 1.79
C ILE A 65 -1.97 -10.84 3.11
N PHE A 66 -0.96 -10.70 3.98
CA PHE A 66 -0.98 -11.33 5.30
C PHE A 66 -2.16 -10.85 6.14
N CYS A 67 -2.40 -9.53 6.22
CA CYS A 67 -3.57 -8.98 6.92
C CYS A 67 -4.87 -9.51 6.33
N TYR A 68 -5.00 -9.54 5.00
CA TYR A 68 -6.21 -10.06 4.34
C TYR A 68 -6.44 -11.55 4.67
N ILE A 69 -5.42 -12.41 4.52
CA ILE A 69 -5.55 -13.85 4.78
C ILE A 69 -5.85 -14.12 6.25
N VAL A 70 -5.11 -13.48 7.16
CA VAL A 70 -5.32 -13.66 8.61
C VAL A 70 -6.70 -13.14 9.01
N GLY A 71 -7.11 -11.99 8.49
CA GLY A 71 -8.44 -11.43 8.73
C GLY A 71 -9.55 -12.41 8.35
N ASN A 72 -9.49 -12.98 7.15
CA ASN A 72 -10.46 -14.00 6.71
C ASN A 72 -10.37 -15.29 7.53
N TYR A 73 -9.17 -15.72 7.92
CA TYR A 73 -8.99 -16.96 8.71
C TYR A 73 -9.60 -16.88 10.11
N ILE A 74 -9.67 -15.68 10.69
CA ILE A 74 -10.24 -15.44 12.03
C ILE A 74 -11.60 -14.72 11.99
N ASP A 75 -12.24 -14.65 10.81
CA ASP A 75 -13.52 -13.97 10.59
C ASP A 75 -13.54 -12.50 11.07
N SER A 76 -12.43 -11.79 10.86
CA SER A 76 -12.27 -10.38 11.21
C SER A 76 -12.37 -9.47 9.98
N ASP A 77 -13.58 -8.93 9.76
CA ASP A 77 -13.86 -8.00 8.66
C ASP A 77 -12.95 -6.77 8.68
N ILE A 78 -12.62 -6.26 9.87
CA ILE A 78 -11.75 -5.08 10.03
C ILE A 78 -10.33 -5.39 9.55
N LEU A 79 -9.80 -6.57 9.89
CA LEU A 79 -8.44 -6.94 9.50
C LEU A 79 -8.37 -7.30 8.00
N SER A 80 -9.41 -7.95 7.47
CA SER A 80 -9.58 -8.19 6.04
C SER A 80 -9.63 -6.86 5.27
N LEU A 81 -10.43 -5.91 5.74
CA LEU A 81 -10.52 -4.56 5.18
C LEU A 81 -9.16 -3.86 5.21
N ALA A 82 -8.43 -3.92 6.32
CA ALA A 82 -7.09 -3.35 6.40
C ALA A 82 -6.15 -3.95 5.34
N GLY A 83 -6.21 -5.26 5.11
CA GLY A 83 -5.48 -5.92 4.02
C GLY A 83 -5.85 -5.40 2.64
N ILE A 84 -7.15 -5.24 2.34
CA ILE A 84 -7.65 -4.69 1.07
C ILE A 84 -7.17 -3.26 0.84
N ILE A 85 -7.27 -2.41 1.88
CA ILE A 85 -6.83 -1.01 1.82
C ILE A 85 -5.32 -0.93 1.61
N LEU A 86 -4.53 -1.68 2.38
CA LEU A 86 -3.07 -1.74 2.22
C LEU A 86 -2.69 -2.21 0.82
N PHE A 87 -3.35 -3.24 0.29
CA PHE A 87 -3.09 -3.79 -1.04
C PHE A 87 -3.38 -2.75 -2.13
N SER A 88 -4.55 -2.12 -2.05
CA SER A 88 -4.99 -1.11 -3.01
C SER A 88 -4.07 0.11 -3.00
N HIS A 89 -3.75 0.63 -1.82
CA HIS A 89 -2.84 1.77 -1.66
C HIS A 89 -1.44 1.44 -2.18
N THR A 90 -0.90 0.28 -1.80
CA THR A 90 0.39 -0.25 -2.25
C THR A 90 0.48 -0.37 -3.77
N ALA A 91 -0.60 -0.78 -4.44
CA ALA A 91 -0.68 -0.84 -5.89
C ALA A 91 -0.72 0.57 -6.52
N PHE A 92 -1.59 1.45 -6.02
CA PHE A 92 -1.71 2.82 -6.50
C PHE A 92 -0.41 3.63 -6.34
N ASP A 93 0.27 3.49 -5.20
CA ASP A 93 1.59 4.07 -4.92
C ASP A 93 2.57 3.74 -6.07
N ARG A 94 2.59 2.48 -6.52
CA ARG A 94 3.47 2.02 -7.61
C ARG A 94 3.02 2.45 -9.01
N VAL A 95 1.72 2.71 -9.23
CA VAL A 95 1.25 3.38 -10.47
C VAL A 95 1.87 4.76 -10.58
N LEU A 96 1.98 5.49 -9.46
CA LEU A 96 2.61 6.80 -9.37
C LEU A 96 4.15 6.74 -9.33
N VAL A 97 4.75 5.54 -9.43
CA VAL A 97 6.20 5.31 -9.38
C VAL A 97 6.80 5.65 -8.00
N TYR A 98 5.95 5.70 -6.98
CA TYR A 98 6.39 5.48 -5.62
C TYR A 98 6.59 3.98 -5.38
N GLY A 99 7.27 3.63 -4.30
CA GLY A 99 7.62 2.24 -4.04
C GLY A 99 8.42 2.12 -2.76
N LEU A 100 8.84 0.89 -2.45
CA LEU A 100 9.65 0.60 -1.28
C LEU A 100 10.91 1.47 -1.26
N LYS A 101 11.14 2.08 -0.10
CA LYS A 101 12.16 3.08 0.18
C LYS A 101 13.44 2.40 0.64
N TYR A 102 14.56 2.88 0.13
CA TYR A 102 15.86 2.56 0.71
C TYR A 102 16.10 3.40 1.98
N PRO A 103 16.93 2.90 2.92
CA PRO A 103 17.17 3.58 4.21
C PRO A 103 18.07 4.83 4.10
N ASP A 104 18.59 5.13 2.91
CA ASP A 104 19.49 6.24 2.63
C ASP A 104 18.76 7.55 2.29
N ASP A 105 17.70 7.49 1.46
CA ASP A 105 16.93 8.66 1.02
C ASP A 105 15.50 8.25 0.61
N PHE A 106 14.49 9.06 1.00
CA PHE A 106 13.09 8.85 0.63
C PHE A 106 12.86 8.79 -0.91
N LYS A 107 13.70 9.47 -1.68
CA LYS A 107 13.60 9.51 -3.14
C LYS A 107 14.16 8.27 -3.80
N ASN A 108 14.96 7.47 -3.11
CA ASN A 108 15.54 6.25 -3.66
C ASN A 108 14.58 5.08 -3.40
N THR A 109 14.08 4.46 -4.47
CA THR A 109 13.15 3.33 -4.38
C THR A 109 13.60 2.17 -5.25
N HIS A 110 13.01 0.98 -5.02
CA HIS A 110 13.20 -0.18 -5.90
C HIS A 110 12.74 0.05 -7.36
N LEU A 111 11.88 1.05 -7.62
CA LEU A 111 11.45 1.43 -8.97
C LEU A 111 12.32 2.53 -9.60
N GLY A 112 13.39 2.94 -8.91
CA GLY A 112 14.27 4.03 -9.29
C GLY A 112 14.08 5.28 -8.42
N ARG A 113 14.73 6.37 -8.83
CA ARG A 113 14.69 7.63 -8.08
C ARG A 113 13.47 8.46 -8.48
N ILE A 114 12.71 8.92 -7.49
CA ILE A 114 11.53 9.77 -7.71
C ILE A 114 11.94 11.06 -8.43
N GLY A 115 11.19 11.43 -9.47
CA GLY A 115 11.44 12.63 -10.28
C GLY A 115 12.48 12.47 -11.39
N LYS A 116 12.86 11.24 -11.74
CA LYS A 116 13.73 10.90 -12.88
C LYS A 116 13.07 9.90 -13.85
#